data_AF-A0A0Q4ZNF9-F1
#
_entry.id   AF-A0A0Q4ZNF9-F1
#
_cell.length_a   1.000
_cell.length_b   1.000
_cell.length_c   1.000
_cell.angle_alpha   90.00
_cell.angle_beta   90.00
_cell.angle_gamma   90.00
#
_symmetry.space_group_name_H-M   'P 1'
#
loop_
_entity.id
_entity.type
_entity.pdbx_description
1 polymer ?
#
loop_
_entity_poly.entity_id
_entity_poly.type
_entity_poly.pdbx_seq_one_letter_code
_entity_poly.pdbx_strand_id
1 'polypeptide(L)'
;MLPLILGAAAAALIHFAYPAAAAAGCPSCYGFTDLGDGIYVEADMPADRREATKTTVEAARARVRSFYGDLRSSPRILLCGTDTCYRPLGGGSRGIALLDQALILSPRGSDVIIASHELAHAELHRRIGVAATLSRSVPQWFDEGLAVVISDDPRYLAVGSNRCRAEPDGALPASRAAWIETADSAGLYAKAACRVSQWLDAHGGSAGLLRLVEGGTFRELESARGS
;
A
#
# COMPACT_ATOMS: atom_id res chain seq x y z
N MET A 1 1.23 -32.73 24.58
CA MET A 1 0.26 -32.99 23.49
C MET A 1 -0.80 -31.90 23.40
N LEU A 2 -1.52 -31.56 24.47
CA LEU A 2 -2.54 -30.49 24.48
C LEU A 2 -2.06 -29.09 23.99
N PRO A 3 -0.88 -28.57 24.38
CA PRO A 3 -0.39 -27.29 23.86
C PRO A 3 0.00 -27.34 22.38
N LEU A 4 0.41 -28.51 21.89
CA LEU A 4 0.75 -28.73 20.47
C LEU A 4 -0.50 -28.74 19.60
N ILE A 5 -1.59 -29.32 20.10
CA ILE A 5 -2.90 -29.38 19.43
C ILE A 5 -3.56 -27.98 19.41
N LEU A 6 -3.48 -27.22 20.51
CA LEU A 6 -3.95 -25.83 20.52
C LEU A 6 -3.16 -24.94 19.55
N GLY A 7 -1.84 -25.11 19.46
CA GLY A 7 -0.99 -24.37 18.52
C GLY A 7 -1.33 -24.67 17.05
N ALA A 8 -1.56 -25.94 16.71
CA ALA A 8 -1.94 -26.33 15.34
C ALA A 8 -3.34 -25.83 14.95
N ALA A 9 -4.30 -25.87 15.86
CA ALA A 9 -5.65 -25.36 15.62
C ALA A 9 -5.66 -23.83 15.43
N ALA A 10 -4.90 -23.08 16.24
CA ALA A 10 -4.76 -21.63 16.09
C ALA A 10 -4.09 -21.24 14.76
N ALA A 11 -3.03 -21.95 14.36
CA ALA A 11 -2.37 -21.72 13.07
C ALA A 11 -3.30 -22.01 11.89
N ALA A 12 -4.10 -23.09 11.96
CA ALA A 12 -5.10 -23.40 10.93
C ALA A 12 -6.19 -22.33 10.84
N LEU A 13 -6.69 -21.82 11.98
CA LEU A 13 -7.68 -20.73 12.00
C LEU A 13 -7.14 -19.43 11.37
N ILE A 14 -5.89 -19.06 11.68
CA ILE A 14 -5.25 -17.88 11.09
C ILE A 14 -5.04 -18.06 9.58
N HIS A 15 -4.66 -19.26 9.13
CA HIS A 15 -4.51 -19.59 7.71
C HIS A 15 -5.81 -19.34 6.92
N PHE A 16 -6.94 -19.84 7.42
CA PHE A 16 -8.22 -19.70 6.73
C PHE A 16 -8.82 -18.29 6.83
N ALA A 17 -8.69 -17.63 7.99
CA ALA A 17 -9.29 -16.31 8.20
C ALA A 17 -8.44 -15.17 7.61
N TYR A 18 -7.11 -15.32 7.60
CA TYR A 18 -6.16 -14.27 7.21
C TYR A 18 -4.99 -14.85 6.41
N PRO A 19 -5.24 -15.44 5.23
CA PRO A 19 -4.22 -16.12 4.43
C PRO A 19 -3.05 -15.19 4.06
N ALA A 20 -3.31 -13.90 3.79
CA ALA A 20 -2.29 -12.89 3.54
C ALA A 20 -1.34 -12.70 4.73
N ALA A 21 -1.89 -12.53 5.93
CA ALA A 21 -1.10 -12.34 7.15
C ALA A 21 -0.31 -13.61 7.51
N ALA A 22 -0.90 -14.78 7.26
CA ALA A 22 -0.26 -16.06 7.51
C ALA A 22 0.92 -16.29 6.55
N ALA A 23 0.75 -16.00 5.26
CA ALA A 23 1.81 -16.01 4.26
C ALA A 23 2.92 -15.01 4.59
N ALA A 24 2.57 -13.78 4.97
CA ALA A 24 3.53 -12.78 5.41
C ALA A 24 4.32 -13.23 6.65
N GLY A 25 3.68 -13.97 7.57
CA GLY A 25 4.30 -14.49 8.80
C GLY A 25 5.35 -15.57 8.55
N CYS A 26 5.09 -16.49 7.60
CA CYS A 26 6.04 -17.52 7.18
C CYS A 26 6.01 -17.69 5.64
N PRO A 27 6.71 -16.85 4.85
CA PRO A 27 6.64 -16.92 3.40
C PRO A 27 6.99 -18.31 2.83
N SER A 28 8.01 -18.97 3.38
CA SER A 28 8.43 -20.31 2.96
C SER A 28 7.38 -21.40 3.23
N CYS A 29 6.55 -21.25 4.26
CA CYS A 29 5.43 -22.17 4.53
C CYS A 29 4.32 -22.06 3.46
N TYR A 30 4.34 -20.99 2.65
CA TYR A 30 3.32 -20.65 1.65
C TYR A 30 3.89 -20.64 0.23
N GLY A 31 4.99 -21.35 0.00
CA GLY A 31 5.53 -21.53 -1.35
C GLY A 31 6.33 -20.33 -1.87
N PHE A 32 6.84 -19.47 -0.98
CA PHE A 32 7.75 -18.40 -1.37
C PHE A 32 9.22 -18.75 -1.08
N THR A 33 10.11 -18.27 -1.95
CA THR A 33 11.56 -18.32 -1.79
C THR A 33 12.11 -16.94 -1.45
N ASP A 34 12.99 -16.88 -0.45
CA ASP A 34 13.69 -15.66 -0.04
C ASP A 34 14.75 -15.26 -1.09
N LEU A 35 14.74 -14.00 -1.49
CA LEU A 35 15.71 -13.41 -2.42
C LEU A 35 16.72 -12.47 -1.74
N GLY A 36 16.62 -12.30 -0.42
CA GLY A 36 17.33 -11.28 0.35
C GLY A 36 16.51 -10.00 0.54
N ASP A 37 16.94 -9.15 1.47
CA ASP A 37 16.39 -7.80 1.71
C ASP A 37 14.88 -7.77 1.97
N GLY A 38 14.31 -8.84 2.54
CA GLY A 38 12.88 -8.95 2.82
C GLY A 38 12.01 -9.19 1.58
N ILE A 39 12.62 -9.59 0.45
CA ILE A 39 11.93 -9.89 -0.81
C ILE A 39 11.71 -11.40 -0.92
N TYR A 40 10.46 -11.78 -1.16
CA TYR A 40 10.02 -13.16 -1.30
C TYR A 40 9.27 -13.33 -2.62
N VAL A 41 9.56 -14.38 -3.36
CA VAL A 41 8.92 -14.68 -4.66
C VAL A 41 8.32 -16.08 -4.68
N GLU A 42 7.26 -16.29 -5.45
CA GLU A 42 6.73 -17.63 -5.71
C GLU A 42 7.86 -18.59 -6.13
N ALA A 43 7.90 -19.79 -5.53
CA ALA A 43 9.08 -20.66 -5.58
C ALA A 43 9.50 -21.11 -6.98
N ASP A 44 8.57 -21.17 -7.92
CA ASP A 44 8.80 -21.53 -9.33
C ASP A 44 9.08 -20.32 -10.24
N MET A 45 9.20 -19.11 -9.67
CA MET A 45 9.46 -17.90 -10.45
C MET A 45 10.79 -18.02 -11.22
N PRO A 46 10.80 -17.82 -12.56
CA PRO A 46 12.01 -17.86 -13.39
C PRO A 46 13.09 -16.87 -12.94
N ALA A 47 14.37 -17.23 -13.12
CA ALA A 47 15.50 -16.47 -12.60
C ALA A 47 15.57 -15.01 -13.14
N ASP A 48 15.24 -14.81 -14.40
CA ASP A 48 15.11 -13.49 -15.02
C ASP A 48 14.01 -12.64 -14.35
N ARG A 49 12.86 -13.25 -14.02
CA ARG A 49 11.78 -12.57 -13.27
C ARG A 49 12.16 -12.28 -11.82
N ARG A 50 12.99 -13.11 -11.18
CA ARG A 50 13.53 -12.83 -9.83
C ARG A 50 14.43 -11.60 -9.83
N GLU A 51 15.29 -11.47 -10.85
CA GLU A 51 16.19 -10.32 -10.96
C GLU A 51 15.41 -9.04 -11.28
N ALA A 52 14.45 -9.13 -12.21
CA ALA A 52 13.53 -8.03 -12.50
C ALA A 52 12.76 -7.59 -11.24
N THR A 53 12.34 -8.55 -10.41
CA THR A 53 11.67 -8.29 -9.12
C THR A 53 12.54 -7.48 -8.17
N LYS A 54 13.81 -7.87 -7.98
CA LYS A 54 14.75 -7.10 -7.14
C LYS A 54 14.91 -5.68 -7.65
N THR A 55 15.09 -5.52 -8.95
CA THR A 55 15.22 -4.21 -9.60
C THR A 55 13.98 -3.35 -9.38
N THR A 56 12.79 -3.93 -9.56
CA THR A 56 11.50 -3.25 -9.34
C THR A 56 11.34 -2.79 -7.89
N VAL A 57 11.64 -3.66 -6.93
CA VAL A 57 11.52 -3.34 -5.49
C VAL A 57 12.51 -2.25 -5.09
N GLU A 58 13.75 -2.30 -5.57
CA GLU A 58 14.74 -1.27 -5.28
C GLU A 58 14.35 0.09 -5.89
N ALA A 59 13.82 0.09 -7.12
CA ALA A 59 13.29 1.31 -7.73
C ALA A 59 12.08 1.88 -6.95
N ALA A 60 11.18 1.02 -6.48
CA ALA A 60 10.05 1.45 -5.66
C ALA A 60 10.49 2.04 -4.32
N ARG A 61 11.45 1.38 -3.64
CA ARG A 61 12.09 1.91 -2.43
C ARG A 61 12.73 3.27 -2.68
N ALA A 62 13.47 3.42 -3.77
CA ALA A 62 14.10 4.68 -4.14
C ALA A 62 13.06 5.79 -4.38
N ARG A 63 11.95 5.49 -5.07
CA ARG A 63 10.86 6.45 -5.31
C ARG A 63 10.21 6.92 -4.02
N VAL A 64 9.80 5.99 -3.16
CA VAL A 64 9.15 6.34 -1.88
C VAL A 64 10.13 7.08 -0.97
N ARG A 65 11.40 6.67 -0.92
CA ARG A 65 12.47 7.38 -0.20
C ARG A 65 12.67 8.80 -0.71
N SER A 66 12.64 9.01 -2.04
CA SER A 66 12.79 10.34 -2.63
C SER A 66 11.68 11.30 -2.20
N PHE A 67 10.47 10.79 -1.96
CA PHE A 67 9.37 11.62 -1.49
C PHE A 67 9.49 11.93 0.01
N TYR A 68 9.70 10.91 0.84
CA TYR A 68 9.73 11.06 2.31
C TYR A 68 11.07 11.55 2.88
N GLY A 69 12.16 11.51 2.10
CA GLY A 69 13.53 11.78 2.53
C GLY A 69 14.25 10.55 3.11
N ASP A 70 13.53 9.70 3.84
CA ASP A 70 13.98 8.41 4.37
C ASP A 70 12.89 7.33 4.22
N LEU A 71 13.25 6.07 4.43
CA LEU A 71 12.28 4.98 4.61
C LEU A 71 12.43 4.46 6.04
N ARG A 72 11.33 4.53 6.80
CA ARG A 72 11.26 3.98 8.17
C ARG A 72 10.60 2.61 8.19
N SER A 73 9.79 2.30 7.17
CA SER A 73 9.18 1.00 6.99
C SER A 73 10.17 0.03 6.37
N SER A 74 10.02 -1.25 6.73
CA SER A 74 10.78 -2.35 6.14
C SER A 74 9.86 -3.56 5.99
N PRO A 75 8.75 -3.44 5.24
CA PRO A 75 7.80 -4.53 5.09
C PRO A 75 8.45 -5.72 4.36
N ARG A 76 8.00 -6.94 4.67
CA ARG A 76 8.25 -8.10 3.81
C ARG A 76 7.50 -7.91 2.51
N ILE A 77 8.12 -8.17 1.36
CA ILE A 77 7.50 -7.99 0.05
C ILE A 77 7.37 -9.37 -0.59
N LEU A 78 6.12 -9.85 -0.71
CA LEU A 78 5.80 -11.14 -1.30
C LEU A 78 5.28 -10.92 -2.73
N LEU A 79 5.93 -11.50 -3.73
CA LEU A 79 5.53 -11.38 -5.13
C LEU A 79 5.05 -12.72 -5.66
N CYS A 80 3.78 -12.74 -6.06
CA CYS A 80 3.19 -13.86 -6.78
C CYS A 80 3.51 -13.75 -8.27
N GLY A 81 4.07 -14.83 -8.83
CA GLY A 81 4.30 -14.98 -10.26
C GLY A 81 3.06 -15.43 -11.04
N THR A 82 2.07 -15.99 -10.34
CA THR A 82 0.78 -16.47 -10.86
C THR A 82 -0.44 -15.91 -10.11
N ASP A 83 -1.61 -15.90 -10.77
CA ASP A 83 -2.88 -15.55 -10.12
C ASP A 83 -3.32 -16.61 -9.10
N THR A 84 -2.89 -17.87 -9.26
CA THR A 84 -3.14 -18.95 -8.30
C THR A 84 -2.48 -18.66 -6.95
N CYS A 85 -1.24 -18.14 -6.97
CA CYS A 85 -0.58 -17.62 -5.76
C CYS A 85 -1.32 -16.39 -5.20
N TYR A 86 -1.68 -15.43 -6.07
CA TYR A 86 -2.14 -14.13 -5.59
C TYR A 86 -3.58 -14.12 -5.07
N ARG A 87 -4.51 -14.77 -5.78
CA ARG A 87 -5.94 -14.70 -5.50
C ARG A 87 -6.33 -15.03 -4.04
N PRO A 88 -5.78 -16.06 -3.37
CA PRO A 88 -6.09 -16.31 -1.97
C PRO A 88 -5.51 -15.26 -1.02
N LEU A 89 -4.48 -14.51 -1.42
CA LEU A 89 -3.79 -13.54 -0.56
C LEU A 89 -4.31 -12.11 -0.75
N GLY A 90 -4.38 -11.64 -2.00
CA GLY A 90 -4.76 -10.26 -2.35
C GLY A 90 -6.06 -10.14 -3.15
N GLY A 91 -6.76 -11.24 -3.42
CA GLY A 91 -8.03 -11.22 -4.12
C GLY A 91 -7.90 -10.73 -5.57
N GLY A 92 -8.67 -9.71 -5.93
CA GLY A 92 -8.73 -9.15 -7.30
C GLY A 92 -7.86 -7.92 -7.55
N SER A 93 -7.22 -7.36 -6.53
CA SER A 93 -6.41 -6.14 -6.65
C SER A 93 -5.07 -6.41 -7.38
N ARG A 94 -4.25 -5.37 -7.54
CA ARG A 94 -2.88 -5.50 -8.12
C ARG A 94 -1.81 -5.67 -7.05
N GLY A 95 -2.04 -5.12 -5.87
CA GLY A 95 -1.27 -5.34 -4.66
C GLY A 95 -2.16 -5.12 -3.43
N ILE A 96 -1.62 -5.47 -2.28
CA ILE A 96 -2.15 -5.08 -0.97
C ILE A 96 -1.01 -4.77 -0.01
N ALA A 97 -1.23 -3.81 0.89
CA ALA A 97 -0.43 -3.58 2.08
C ALA A 97 -1.11 -4.14 3.34
N LEU A 98 -0.35 -4.86 4.15
CA LEU A 98 -0.73 -5.34 5.48
C LEU A 98 -0.08 -4.43 6.52
N LEU A 99 -0.74 -3.31 6.82
CA LEU A 99 -0.18 -2.24 7.64
C LEU A 99 1.20 -1.84 7.10
N ASP A 100 2.19 -1.71 7.97
CA ASP A 100 3.60 -1.51 7.65
C ASP A 100 4.43 -2.80 7.61
N GLN A 101 3.78 -3.97 7.75
CA GLN A 101 4.47 -5.24 7.99
C GLN A 101 4.78 -6.02 6.72
N ALA A 102 3.87 -6.02 5.75
CA ALA A 102 4.06 -6.75 4.50
C ALA A 102 3.30 -6.16 3.32
N LEU A 103 3.83 -6.36 2.12
CA LEU A 103 3.19 -6.09 0.85
C LEU A 103 3.02 -7.42 0.11
N ILE A 104 1.88 -7.61 -0.57
CA ILE A 104 1.68 -8.76 -1.46
C ILE A 104 1.36 -8.22 -2.85
N LEU A 105 2.18 -8.55 -3.84
CA LEU A 105 2.06 -8.08 -5.21
C LEU A 105 1.57 -9.20 -6.12
N SER A 106 0.59 -8.88 -6.96
CA SER A 106 0.09 -9.78 -8.00
C SER A 106 1.04 -9.83 -9.20
N PRO A 107 0.87 -10.79 -10.12
CA PRO A 107 1.62 -10.80 -11.37
C PRO A 107 1.46 -9.49 -12.16
N ARG A 108 0.25 -8.92 -12.13
CA ARG A 108 -0.11 -7.65 -12.80
C ARG A 108 0.31 -6.39 -12.03
N GLY A 109 0.84 -6.56 -10.82
CA GLY A 109 1.33 -5.49 -9.95
C GLY A 109 2.83 -5.59 -9.67
N SER A 110 3.54 -6.44 -10.40
CA SER A 110 4.99 -6.61 -10.32
C SER A 110 5.77 -5.52 -11.07
N ASP A 111 5.32 -4.27 -10.91
CA ASP A 111 5.91 -3.08 -11.52
C ASP A 111 6.21 -2.00 -10.48
N VAL A 112 7.05 -1.02 -10.85
CA VAL A 112 7.52 0.03 -9.94
C VAL A 112 6.38 0.91 -9.44
N ILE A 113 5.34 1.15 -10.24
CA ILE A 113 4.22 2.03 -9.85
C ILE A 113 3.42 1.35 -8.75
N ILE A 114 2.97 0.11 -8.96
CA ILE A 114 2.19 -0.62 -7.95
C ILE A 114 3.02 -0.90 -6.71
N ALA A 115 4.27 -1.34 -6.85
CA ALA A 115 5.14 -1.55 -5.70
C ALA A 115 5.37 -0.27 -4.88
N SER A 116 5.49 0.89 -5.54
CA SER A 116 5.61 2.18 -4.86
C SER A 116 4.31 2.58 -4.17
N HIS A 117 3.14 2.28 -4.78
CA HIS A 117 1.83 2.54 -4.19
C HIS A 117 1.66 1.77 -2.87
N GLU A 118 1.88 0.46 -2.90
CA GLU A 118 1.76 -0.37 -1.69
C GLU A 118 2.82 0.00 -0.62
N LEU A 119 4.05 0.32 -1.05
CA LEU A 119 5.09 0.77 -0.12
C LEU A 119 4.79 2.16 0.48
N ALA A 120 4.10 3.04 -0.24
CA ALA A 120 3.66 4.33 0.28
C ALA A 120 2.66 4.18 1.44
N HIS A 121 1.73 3.22 1.34
CA HIS A 121 0.84 2.86 2.45
C HIS A 121 1.64 2.37 3.66
N ALA A 122 2.54 1.40 3.46
CA ALA A 122 3.35 0.86 4.55
C ALA A 122 4.22 1.94 5.21
N GLU A 123 4.79 2.86 4.43
CA GLU A 123 5.58 3.98 4.96
C GLU A 123 4.73 4.96 5.77
N LEU A 124 3.54 5.32 5.29
CA LEU A 124 2.61 6.16 6.04
C LEU A 124 2.21 5.48 7.35
N HIS A 125 1.79 4.22 7.30
CA HIS A 125 1.35 3.44 8.46
C HIS A 125 2.46 3.28 9.50
N ARG A 126 3.71 3.09 9.05
CA ARG A 126 4.88 3.03 9.93
C ARG A 126 5.12 4.35 10.66
N ARG A 127 4.88 5.47 9.99
CA ARG A 127 5.13 6.81 10.51
C ARG A 127 4.05 7.28 11.48
N ILE A 128 2.79 7.01 11.18
CA ILE A 128 1.66 7.36 12.07
C ILE A 128 1.52 6.37 13.24
N GLY A 129 2.10 5.18 13.10
CA GLY A 129 2.10 4.13 14.11
C GLY A 129 0.81 3.32 14.13
N VAL A 130 0.93 2.09 14.65
CA VAL A 130 -0.14 1.07 14.60
C VAL A 130 -1.46 1.53 15.23
N ALA A 131 -1.40 2.33 16.31
CA ALA A 131 -2.61 2.83 16.98
C ALA A 131 -3.45 3.70 16.04
N ALA A 132 -2.83 4.68 15.38
CA ALA A 132 -3.50 5.59 14.44
C ALA A 132 -4.00 4.85 13.19
N THR A 133 -3.22 3.87 12.69
CA THR A 133 -3.63 3.02 11.57
C THR A 133 -4.86 2.18 11.91
N LEU A 134 -4.88 1.53 13.09
CA LEU A 134 -5.99 0.68 13.52
C LEU A 134 -7.24 1.49 13.89
N SER A 135 -7.08 2.69 14.47
CA SER A 135 -8.20 3.61 14.72
C SER A 135 -8.70 4.32 13.47
N ARG A 136 -8.06 4.09 12.31
CA ARG A 136 -8.40 4.71 11.01
C ARG A 136 -8.41 6.24 11.11
N SER A 137 -7.38 6.79 11.75
CA SER A 137 -7.26 8.22 11.95
C SER A 137 -7.01 8.99 10.65
N VAL A 138 -6.44 8.34 9.62
CA VAL A 138 -6.27 8.91 8.29
C VAL A 138 -7.50 8.59 7.43
N PRO A 139 -8.15 9.58 6.79
CA PRO A 139 -9.23 9.32 5.84
C PRO A 139 -8.78 8.46 4.66
N GLN A 140 -9.59 7.48 4.25
CA GLN A 140 -9.24 6.54 3.18
C GLN A 140 -8.86 7.24 1.87
N TRP A 141 -9.59 8.29 1.47
CA TRP A 141 -9.25 9.06 0.28
C TRP A 141 -7.85 9.67 0.32
N PHE A 142 -7.36 10.04 1.50
CA PHE A 142 -6.04 10.63 1.64
C PHE A 142 -4.96 9.56 1.56
N ASP A 143 -5.16 8.43 2.22
CA ASP A 143 -4.24 7.29 2.19
C ASP A 143 -4.03 6.79 0.73
N GLU A 144 -5.12 6.54 0.02
CA GLU A 144 -5.10 6.09 -1.39
C GLU A 144 -4.60 7.17 -2.35
N GLY A 145 -5.05 8.41 -2.18
CA GLY A 145 -4.62 9.53 -3.01
C GLY A 145 -3.13 9.82 -2.87
N LEU A 146 -2.60 9.72 -1.65
CA LEU A 146 -1.18 9.90 -1.36
C LEU A 146 -0.34 8.77 -1.99
N ALA A 147 -0.79 7.53 -1.90
CA ALA A 147 -0.12 6.40 -2.54
C ALA A 147 -0.08 6.56 -4.08
N VAL A 148 -1.14 7.09 -4.70
CA VAL A 148 -1.16 7.46 -6.12
C VAL A 148 -0.16 8.59 -6.43
N VAL A 149 -0.11 9.64 -5.62
CA VAL A 149 0.82 10.77 -5.82
C VAL A 149 2.28 10.32 -5.72
N ILE A 150 2.62 9.52 -4.71
CA ILE A 150 3.97 9.03 -4.46
C ILE A 150 4.40 8.02 -5.52
N SER A 151 3.49 7.16 -5.98
CA SER A 151 3.78 6.20 -7.05
C SER A 151 3.90 6.83 -8.43
N ASP A 152 3.47 8.09 -8.59
CA ASP A 152 3.40 8.82 -9.86
C ASP A 152 2.61 8.05 -10.92
N ASP A 153 1.42 7.57 -10.53
CA ASP A 153 0.64 6.70 -11.40
C ASP A 153 -0.03 7.47 -12.56
N PRO A 154 0.39 7.24 -13.82
CA PRO A 154 -0.15 7.95 -14.96
C PRO A 154 -1.58 7.52 -15.31
N ARG A 155 -2.15 6.51 -14.67
CA ARG A 155 -3.58 6.18 -14.81
C ARG A 155 -4.46 7.26 -14.18
N TYR A 156 -3.95 7.94 -13.15
CA TYR A 156 -4.71 8.83 -12.28
C TYR A 156 -4.15 10.26 -12.20
N LEU A 157 -2.89 10.46 -12.61
CA LEU A 157 -2.21 11.77 -12.59
C LEU A 157 -1.90 12.30 -13.99
N ALA A 158 -2.12 13.60 -14.17
CA ALA A 158 -1.75 14.33 -15.39
C ALA A 158 -0.25 14.73 -15.32
N VAL A 159 0.32 15.01 -16.49
CA VAL A 159 1.68 15.52 -16.62
C VAL A 159 1.65 17.05 -16.53
N GLY A 160 2.63 17.65 -15.85
CA GLY A 160 2.79 19.10 -15.74
C GLY A 160 2.60 19.61 -14.31
N SER A 161 2.44 20.92 -14.17
CA SER A 161 2.27 21.58 -12.87
C SER A 161 0.91 21.30 -12.24
N ASN A 162 -0.16 21.22 -13.03
CA ASN A 162 -1.44 20.70 -12.56
C ASN A 162 -1.52 19.20 -12.88
N ARG A 163 -1.48 18.37 -11.83
CA ARG A 163 -1.48 16.90 -11.94
C ARG A 163 -2.89 16.29 -11.84
N CYS A 164 -3.94 17.10 -11.75
CA CYS A 164 -5.32 16.63 -11.68
C CYS A 164 -5.82 16.07 -13.02
N ARG A 165 -6.21 14.79 -13.04
CA ARG A 165 -6.98 14.20 -14.17
C ARG A 165 -8.49 14.34 -14.01
N ALA A 166 -8.97 14.38 -12.77
CA ALA A 166 -10.37 14.54 -12.44
C ALA A 166 -10.47 15.39 -11.16
N GLU A 167 -11.21 16.49 -11.24
CA GLU A 167 -11.48 17.31 -10.07
C GLU A 167 -12.47 16.60 -9.13
N PRO A 168 -12.28 16.69 -7.80
CA PRO A 168 -13.28 16.25 -6.85
C PRO A 168 -14.57 17.06 -7.01
N ASP A 169 -15.70 16.39 -7.18
CA ASP A 169 -17.04 16.96 -7.33
C ASP A 169 -17.84 16.90 -6.02
N GLY A 170 -17.15 16.79 -4.89
CA GLY A 170 -17.77 16.71 -3.56
C GLY A 170 -16.86 16.11 -2.49
N ALA A 171 -17.47 15.66 -1.41
CA ALA A 171 -16.77 14.96 -0.34
C ALA A 171 -16.30 13.58 -0.83
N LEU A 172 -15.03 13.26 -0.56
CA LEU A 172 -14.47 11.95 -0.86
C LEU A 172 -14.69 10.96 0.30
N PRO A 173 -14.78 9.65 0.02
CA PRO A 173 -14.98 8.63 1.04
C PRO A 173 -13.87 8.64 2.10
N ALA A 174 -14.22 8.95 3.35
CA ALA A 174 -13.28 8.93 4.46
C ALA A 174 -13.11 7.53 5.08
N SER A 175 -14.10 6.64 4.92
CA SER A 175 -14.05 5.28 5.47
C SER A 175 -13.74 4.25 4.39
N ARG A 176 -13.07 3.16 4.78
CA ARG A 176 -12.79 2.03 3.89
C ARG A 176 -14.05 1.40 3.30
N ALA A 177 -15.13 1.32 4.07
CA ALA A 177 -16.39 0.74 3.60
C ALA A 177 -16.99 1.59 2.45
N ALA A 178 -17.10 2.90 2.66
CA ALA A 178 -17.59 3.81 1.63
C ALA A 178 -16.66 3.87 0.41
N TRP A 179 -15.35 3.73 0.61
CA TRP A 179 -14.39 3.61 -0.50
C TRP A 179 -14.66 2.36 -1.33
N ILE A 180 -14.76 1.18 -0.71
CA ILE A 180 -14.99 -0.09 -1.43
C ILE A 180 -16.30 -0.04 -2.22
N GLU A 181 -17.37 0.54 -1.66
CA GLU A 181 -18.67 0.71 -2.36
C GLU A 181 -18.57 1.58 -3.62
N THR A 182 -17.54 2.43 -3.74
CA THR A 182 -17.40 3.43 -4.81
C THR A 182 -16.14 3.24 -5.68
N ALA A 183 -15.26 2.32 -5.29
CA ALA A 183 -13.93 2.10 -5.89
C ALA A 183 -13.94 1.54 -7.31
N ASP A 184 -15.08 1.08 -7.82
CA ASP A 184 -15.22 0.58 -9.19
C ASP A 184 -15.05 1.68 -10.26
N SER A 185 -15.02 2.96 -9.86
CA SER A 185 -14.70 4.05 -10.78
C SER A 185 -13.21 4.41 -10.72
N ALA A 186 -12.50 4.25 -11.84
CA ALA A 186 -11.15 4.82 -12.01
C ALA A 186 -11.10 6.33 -11.68
N GLY A 187 -12.24 7.01 -11.78
CA GLY A 187 -12.40 8.40 -11.36
C GLY A 187 -12.17 8.65 -9.87
N LEU A 188 -12.49 7.71 -8.96
CA LEU A 188 -12.33 7.94 -7.53
C LEU A 188 -10.85 8.11 -7.13
N TYR A 189 -9.98 7.24 -7.64
CA TYR A 189 -8.52 7.34 -7.42
C TYR A 189 -7.97 8.64 -8.02
N ALA A 190 -8.40 9.02 -9.23
CA ALA A 190 -7.98 10.29 -9.85
C ALA A 190 -8.41 11.53 -9.04
N LYS A 191 -9.64 11.54 -8.51
CA LYS A 191 -10.15 12.62 -7.65
C LYS A 191 -9.41 12.69 -6.33
N ALA A 192 -9.15 11.54 -5.69
CA ALA A 192 -8.36 11.45 -4.46
C ALA A 192 -6.94 11.97 -4.67
N ALA A 193 -6.27 11.52 -5.74
CA ALA A 193 -4.93 11.94 -6.09
C ALA A 193 -4.86 13.45 -6.41
N CYS A 194 -5.84 13.99 -7.14
CA CYS A 194 -5.95 15.42 -7.39
C CYS A 194 -6.05 16.21 -6.08
N ARG A 195 -6.95 15.82 -5.17
CA ARG A 195 -7.13 16.49 -3.87
C ARG A 195 -5.87 16.42 -3.01
N VAL A 196 -5.18 15.28 -2.99
CA VAL A 196 -3.92 15.14 -2.26
C VAL A 196 -2.81 15.98 -2.91
N SER A 197 -2.72 16.03 -4.24
CA SER A 197 -1.76 16.90 -4.93
C SER A 197 -1.98 18.37 -4.56
N GLN A 198 -3.21 18.86 -4.62
CA GLN A 198 -3.57 20.22 -4.22
C GLN A 198 -3.23 20.49 -2.74
N TRP A 199 -3.52 19.53 -1.84
CA TRP A 199 -3.16 19.65 -0.44
C TRP A 199 -1.64 19.73 -0.24
N LEU A 200 -0.87 18.86 -0.90
CA LEU A 200 0.59 18.88 -0.83
C LEU A 200 1.15 20.23 -1.32
N ASP A 201 0.67 20.74 -2.45
CA ASP A 201 1.11 22.03 -2.98
C ASP A 201 0.84 23.18 -2.00
N ALA A 202 -0.33 23.16 -1.33
CA ALA A 202 -0.70 24.16 -0.34
C ALA A 202 0.07 24.06 1.00
N HIS A 203 0.63 22.88 1.34
CA HIS A 203 1.24 22.61 2.64
C HIS A 203 2.77 22.42 2.57
N GLY A 204 3.39 22.68 1.43
CA GLY A 204 4.85 22.58 1.25
C GLY A 204 5.34 21.16 0.96
N GLY A 205 4.54 20.38 0.24
CA GLY A 205 4.88 19.05 -0.26
C GLY A 205 5.12 18.03 0.85
N SER A 206 6.16 17.21 0.67
CA SER A 206 6.51 16.16 1.63
C SER A 206 6.83 16.70 3.03
N ALA A 207 7.43 17.89 3.14
CA ALA A 207 7.67 18.52 4.43
C ALA A 207 6.36 18.84 5.18
N GLY A 208 5.30 19.22 4.45
CA GLY A 208 3.95 19.39 5.00
C GLY A 208 3.37 18.10 5.55
N LEU A 209 3.43 17.03 4.76
CA LEU A 209 3.00 15.70 5.19
C LEU A 209 3.74 15.24 6.46
N LEU A 210 5.06 15.44 6.53
CA LEU A 210 5.85 15.03 7.69
C LEU A 210 5.44 15.78 8.97
N ARG A 211 5.12 17.08 8.87
CA ARG A 211 4.57 17.84 10.01
C ARG A 211 3.18 17.34 10.42
N LEU A 212 2.32 17.00 9.46
CA LEU A 212 1.00 16.42 9.73
C LEU A 212 1.12 15.10 10.50
N VAL A 213 2.02 14.22 10.04
CA VAL A 213 2.34 12.95 10.70
C VAL A 213 2.87 13.17 12.11
N GLU A 214 3.82 14.10 12.30
CA GLU A 214 4.41 14.40 13.61
C GLU A 214 3.39 14.99 14.59
N GLY A 215 2.45 15.81 14.09
CA GLY A 215 1.35 16.36 14.88
C GLY A 215 0.32 15.32 15.34
N GLY A 216 0.28 14.14 14.71
CA GLY A 216 -0.54 13.00 15.14
C GLY A 216 -2.06 13.20 15.04
N THR A 217 -2.53 14.25 14.37
CA THR A 217 -3.96 14.52 14.17
C THR A 217 -4.26 14.87 12.72
N PHE A 218 -5.21 14.14 12.11
CA PHE A 218 -5.60 14.29 10.71
C PHE A 218 -6.94 15.01 10.54
N ARG A 219 -7.42 15.68 11.59
CA ARG A 219 -8.72 16.39 11.59
C ARG A 219 -8.79 17.50 10.53
N GLU A 220 -7.66 18.12 10.21
CA GLU A 220 -7.60 19.12 9.13
C GLU A 220 -7.92 18.55 7.74
N LEU A 221 -7.74 17.24 7.54
CA LEU A 221 -8.15 16.57 6.30
C LEU A 221 -9.67 16.39 6.21
N GLU A 222 -10.37 16.42 7.35
CA GLU A 222 -11.83 16.32 7.41
C GLU A 222 -12.52 17.67 7.17
N SER A 223 -11.86 18.80 7.47
CA SER A 223 -12.40 20.15 7.33
C SER A 223 -12.23 20.77 5.93
N ALA A 224 -11.41 20.18 5.05
CA ALA A 224 -11.34 20.55 3.63
C ALA A 224 -12.63 20.20 2.84
N ARG A 225 -13.75 19.94 3.53
CA ARG A 225 -15.09 19.75 2.98
C ARG A 225 -15.68 21.12 2.60
N GLY A 226 -15.33 21.60 1.42
CA GLY A 226 -16.04 22.70 0.77
C GLY A 226 -15.54 24.10 1.12
N SER A 227 -14.90 24.70 0.11
CA SER A 227 -15.12 26.10 -0.26
C SER A 227 -15.52 26.11 -1.73
#